data_AF-A0A0M2U8F7-F1
#
_entry.id   AF-A0A0M2U8F7-F1
#
_cell.length_a   1.000
_cell.length_b   1.000
_cell.length_c   1.000
_cell.angle_alpha   90.00
_cell.angle_beta   90.00
_cell.angle_gamma   90.00
#
_symmetry.space_group_name_H-M   'P 1'
#
loop_
_entity.id
_entity.type
_entity.pdbx_description
1 polymer ?
#
loop_
_entity_poly.entity_id
_entity_poly.type
_entity_poly.pdbx_seq_one_letter_code
_entity_poly.pdbx_strand_id
1 'polypeptide(L)'
;MPERTVAAVKRQMGSSEPVAIAGQKLLPQEISALILKEFKSYVDAQFGEGDKEAVITVPAYFTDEQRRVTKQAGELAGFVVERIINEPTAAALAFFY
;
A
#
# COMPACT_ATOMS: atom_id res chain seq x y z
N MET A 1 -23.47 -0.27 5.04
CA MET A 1 -23.27 1.19 4.90
C MET A 1 -22.29 1.44 3.76
N PRO A 2 -22.78 1.45 2.51
CA PRO A 2 -21.94 1.66 1.32
C PRO A 2 -21.07 2.93 1.42
N GLU A 3 -21.60 4.00 2.04
CA GLU A 3 -20.92 5.28 2.30
C GLU A 3 -19.73 5.20 3.29
N ARG A 4 -19.46 4.04 3.90
CA ARG A 4 -18.33 3.82 4.83
C ARG A 4 -17.37 2.75 4.34
N THR A 5 -17.50 2.32 3.09
CA THR A 5 -16.65 1.29 2.49
C THR A 5 -16.00 1.84 1.23
N VAL A 6 -14.67 1.71 1.13
CA VAL A 6 -13.94 1.95 -0.10
C VAL A 6 -13.43 0.61 -0.63
N ALA A 7 -13.64 0.36 -1.91
CA ALA A 7 -13.16 -0.83 -2.60
C ALA A 7 -12.29 -0.44 -3.80
N ALA A 8 -11.40 -1.35 -4.22
CA ALA A 8 -10.55 -1.18 -5.40
C ALA A 8 -9.72 0.13 -5.43
N VAL A 9 -9.36 0.68 -4.26
CA VAL A 9 -8.61 1.95 -4.14
C VAL A 9 -7.30 1.95 -4.93
N LYS A 10 -6.68 0.79 -5.12
CA LYS A 10 -5.46 0.62 -5.93
C LYS A 10 -5.61 1.15 -7.37
N ARG A 11 -6.83 1.14 -7.94
CA ARG A 11 -7.12 1.70 -9.28
C ARG A 11 -6.99 3.22 -9.34
N GLN A 12 -7.07 3.89 -8.20
CA GLN A 12 -7.01 5.34 -8.07
C GLN A 12 -5.62 5.81 -7.61
N MET A 13 -4.65 4.91 -7.39
CA MET A 13 -3.30 5.30 -6.99
C MET A 13 -2.69 6.26 -8.01
N GLY A 14 -2.11 7.34 -7.51
CA GLY A 14 -1.56 8.45 -8.29
C GLY A 14 -2.58 9.53 -8.65
N SER A 15 -3.86 9.34 -8.33
CA SER A 15 -4.87 10.39 -8.45
C SER A 15 -4.69 11.45 -7.36
N SER A 16 -4.89 12.71 -7.73
CA SER A 16 -5.00 13.84 -6.80
C SER A 16 -6.42 14.03 -6.25
N GLU A 17 -7.40 13.25 -6.73
CA GLU A 17 -8.79 13.32 -6.29
C GLU A 17 -8.99 12.55 -4.97
N PRO A 18 -9.39 13.20 -3.87
CA PRO A 18 -9.66 12.53 -2.61
C PRO A 18 -10.96 11.71 -2.66
N VAL A 19 -10.95 10.56 -2.01
CA VAL A 19 -12.12 9.72 -1.79
C VAL A 19 -12.81 10.14 -0.50
N ALA A 20 -14.11 10.41 -0.58
CA ALA A 20 -14.92 10.73 0.59
C ALA A 20 -15.36 9.45 1.31
N ILE A 21 -15.04 9.31 2.60
CA ILE A 21 -15.45 8.18 3.43
C ILE A 21 -15.73 8.66 4.86
N ALA A 22 -16.90 8.32 5.39
CA ALA A 22 -17.30 8.65 6.78
C ALA A 22 -17.09 10.13 7.18
N GLY A 23 -17.36 11.06 6.25
CA GLY A 23 -17.19 12.50 6.47
C GLY A 23 -15.75 13.02 6.36
N GLN A 24 -14.78 12.16 6.06
CA GLN A 24 -13.39 12.51 5.79
C GLN A 24 -13.10 12.43 4.29
N LYS A 25 -12.11 13.20 3.83
CA LYS A 25 -11.57 13.12 2.47
C LYS A 25 -10.14 12.61 2.57
N LEU A 26 -9.89 11.44 2.02
CA LEU A 26 -8.58 10.79 2.06
C LEU A 26 -8.09 10.54 0.63
N LEU A 27 -6.81 10.77 0.39
CA LEU A 27 -6.16 10.41 -0.85
C LEU A 27 -6.03 8.87 -0.96
N PRO A 28 -5.94 8.32 -2.18
CA PRO A 28 -5.85 6.87 -2.40
C PRO A 28 -4.69 6.20 -1.64
N GLN A 29 -3.54 6.88 -1.53
CA GLN A 29 -2.39 6.39 -0.76
C GLN A 29 -2.63 6.39 0.75
N GLU A 30 -3.42 7.32 1.29
CA GLU A 30 -3.76 7.35 2.72
C GLU A 30 -4.69 6.19 3.07
N ILE A 31 -5.66 5.89 2.20
CA ILE A 31 -6.54 4.72 2.36
C ILE A 31 -5.72 3.43 2.23
N SER A 32 -4.79 3.37 1.28
CA SER A 32 -3.89 2.22 1.14
C SER A 32 -2.99 2.05 2.37
N ALA A 33 -2.56 3.14 2.99
CA ALA A 33 -1.80 3.11 4.24
C ALA A 33 -2.61 2.51 5.40
N LEU A 34 -3.93 2.72 5.46
CA LEU A 34 -4.79 2.06 6.47
C LEU A 34 -4.79 0.54 6.30
N ILE A 35 -4.84 0.05 5.05
CA ILE A 35 -4.76 -1.40 4.75
C ILE A 35 -3.38 -1.94 5.18
N LEU A 36 -2.30 -1.23 4.83
CA LEU A 36 -0.93 -1.63 5.20
C LEU A 36 -0.71 -1.59 6.72
N LYS A 37 -1.31 -0.63 7.43
CA LYS A 37 -1.22 -0.52 8.89
C LYS A 37 -1.86 -1.72 9.60
N GLU A 38 -2.94 -2.27 9.05
CA GLU A 38 -3.53 -3.52 9.54
C GLU A 38 -2.55 -4.68 9.39
N PHE A 39 -1.88 -4.79 8.23
CA PHE A 39 -0.83 -5.80 8.03
C PHE A 39 0.35 -5.60 8.99
N LYS A 40 0.79 -4.36 9.24
CA LYS A 40 1.84 -4.09 10.24
C LYS A 40 1.40 -4.54 11.63
N SER A 41 0.17 -4.20 12.02
CA SER A 41 -0.38 -4.57 13.34
C SER A 41 -0.42 -6.10 13.51
N TYR A 42 -0.79 -6.82 12.45
CA TYR A 42 -0.72 -8.28 12.43
C TYR A 42 0.71 -8.80 12.59
N VAL A 43 1.67 -8.25 11.83
CA VAL A 43 3.09 -8.62 11.91
C VAL A 43 3.66 -8.33 13.30
N ASP A 44 3.36 -7.17 13.87
CA ASP A 44 3.83 -6.77 15.21
C ASP A 44 3.24 -7.70 16.29
N ALA A 45 1.97 -8.10 16.16
CA ALA A 45 1.35 -9.07 17.08
C ALA A 45 1.99 -10.46 17.00
N GLN A 46 2.51 -10.88 15.85
CA GLN A 46 3.14 -12.19 15.66
C GLN A 46 4.65 -12.20 15.97
N PHE A 47 5.34 -11.09 15.69
CA PHE A 47 6.81 -11.04 15.70
C PHE A 47 7.38 -9.92 16.59
N GLY A 48 6.54 -9.28 17.40
CA GLY A 48 6.90 -8.18 18.28
C GLY A 48 6.95 -6.82 17.57
N GLU A 49 6.80 -5.75 18.34
CA GLU A 49 6.88 -4.37 17.85
C GLU A 49 8.29 -4.00 17.37
N GLY A 50 8.37 -2.98 16.51
CA GLY A 50 9.63 -2.43 16.01
C GLY A 50 9.54 -1.98 14.55
N ASP A 51 10.69 -1.55 14.03
CA ASP A 51 10.83 -1.19 12.62
C ASP A 51 10.65 -2.44 11.76
N LYS A 52 9.75 -2.35 10.77
CA LYS A 52 9.48 -3.43 9.82
C LYS A 52 9.86 -2.95 8.43
N GLU A 53 10.86 -3.59 7.86
CA GLU A 53 11.24 -3.38 6.47
C GLU A 53 10.29 -4.12 5.53
N ALA A 54 9.98 -3.52 4.39
CA ALA A 54 9.07 -4.07 3.41
C ALA A 54 9.53 -3.84 1.97
N VAL A 55 9.30 -4.85 1.14
CA VAL A 55 9.32 -4.74 -0.32
C VAL A 55 7.87 -4.83 -0.80
N ILE A 56 7.40 -3.82 -1.53
CA ILE A 56 6.00 -3.74 -1.97
C ILE A 56 5.92 -3.96 -3.49
N THR A 57 5.01 -4.83 -3.91
CA THR A 57 4.78 -5.13 -5.33
C THR A 57 3.76 -4.16 -5.95
N VAL A 58 3.96 -3.77 -7.21
CA VAL A 58 3.02 -2.98 -8.02
C VAL A 58 2.82 -3.58 -9.41
N PRO A 59 1.71 -3.28 -10.11
CA PRO A 59 1.54 -3.67 -11.51
C PRO A 59 2.69 -3.14 -12.38
N ALA A 60 3.13 -3.94 -13.36
CA ALA A 60 4.27 -3.57 -14.21
C ALA A 60 4.05 -2.30 -15.04
N TYR A 61 2.79 -1.91 -15.27
CA TYR A 61 2.42 -0.71 -16.01
C TYR A 61 2.22 0.53 -15.13
N PHE A 62 2.45 0.45 -13.82
CA PHE A 62 2.39 1.63 -12.95
C PHE A 62 3.42 2.67 -13.36
N THR A 63 3.01 3.93 -13.44
CA THR A 63 3.91 5.06 -13.69
C THR A 63 4.82 5.31 -12.48
N ASP A 64 5.87 6.12 -12.67
CA ASP A 64 6.77 6.51 -11.59
C ASP A 64 6.04 7.20 -10.44
N GLU A 65 5.04 8.03 -10.76
CA GLU A 65 4.22 8.69 -9.74
C GLU A 65 3.39 7.68 -8.95
N GLN A 66 2.75 6.72 -9.63
CA GLN A 66 1.98 5.66 -8.97
C GLN A 66 2.87 4.78 -8.07
N ARG A 67 4.10 4.51 -8.49
CA ARG A 67 5.12 3.82 -7.69
C ARG A 67 5.51 4.64 -6.46
N ARG A 68 5.76 5.93 -6.63
CA ARG A 68 6.13 6.86 -5.55
C ARG A 68 5.02 6.96 -4.50
N VAL A 69 3.77 7.15 -4.90
CA VAL A 69 2.66 7.23 -3.94
C VAL A 69 2.37 5.88 -3.26
N THR A 70 2.67 4.75 -3.93
CA THR A 70 2.58 3.44 -3.29
C THR A 70 3.67 3.25 -2.22
N LYS A 71 4.90 3.72 -2.48
CA LYS A 71 5.96 3.77 -1.47
C LYS A 71 5.52 4.63 -0.28
N GLN A 72 4.99 5.82 -0.54
CA GLN A 72 4.49 6.72 0.48
C GLN A 72 3.39 6.07 1.34
N ALA A 73 2.49 5.28 0.75
CA ALA A 73 1.48 4.54 1.50
C ALA A 73 2.09 3.56 2.51
N GLY A 74 3.18 2.87 2.14
CA GLY A 74 3.91 1.98 3.04
C GLY A 74 4.63 2.72 4.18
N GLU A 75 5.25 3.86 3.86
CA GLU A 75 5.89 4.72 4.86
C GLU A 75 4.85 5.30 5.86
N LEU A 76 3.71 5.77 5.37
CA LEU A 76 2.60 6.24 6.20
C LEU A 76 2.02 5.15 7.10
N ALA A 77 2.11 3.89 6.69
CA ALA A 77 1.71 2.74 7.49
C ALA A 77 2.75 2.33 8.55
N GLY A 78 3.93 2.94 8.55
CA GLY A 78 5.00 2.66 9.51
C GLY A 78 5.96 1.55 9.06
N PHE A 79 6.03 1.24 7.77
CA PHE A 79 7.07 0.38 7.21
C PHE A 79 8.26 1.20 6.72
N VAL A 80 9.46 0.62 6.80
CA VAL A 80 10.63 1.07 6.05
C VAL A 80 10.57 0.42 4.66
N VAL A 81 10.19 1.19 3.64
CA VAL A 81 9.99 0.65 2.29
C VAL A 81 11.29 0.63 1.50
N GLU A 82 11.97 -0.52 1.54
CA GLU A 82 13.26 -0.77 0.90
C GLU A 82 13.16 -0.72 -0.63
N ARG A 83 12.11 -1.31 -1.20
CA ARG A 83 11.97 -1.40 -2.66
C ARG A 83 10.52 -1.52 -3.11
N ILE A 84 10.26 -0.93 -4.27
CA ILE A 84 9.05 -1.18 -5.07
C ILE A 84 9.42 -2.06 -6.27
N ILE A 85 8.85 -3.26 -6.36
CA ILE A 85 9.11 -4.21 -7.45
C ILE A 85 7.84 -4.48 -8.28
N ASN A 86 8.01 -4.92 -9.51
CA ASN A 86 6.88 -5.32 -10.36
C ASN A 86 6.33 -6.67 -9.89
N GLU A 87 5.01 -6.81 -9.85
CA GLU A 87 4.30 -8.06 -9.58
C GLU A 87 4.79 -9.25 -10.43
N PRO A 88 4.92 -9.16 -11.78
CA PRO A 88 5.43 -10.29 -12.56
C PRO A 88 6.89 -10.65 -12.22
N THR A 89 7.72 -9.68 -11.83
CA THR A 89 9.09 -9.94 -11.37
C THR A 89 9.07 -10.65 -10.02
N ALA A 90 8.22 -10.23 -9.09
CA ALA A 90 8.05 -10.88 -7.80
C ALA A 90 7.58 -12.35 -7.96
N ALA A 91 6.61 -12.57 -8.85
CA ALA A 91 6.11 -13.90 -9.18
C ALA A 91 7.20 -14.79 -9.81
N ALA A 92 7.99 -14.25 -10.75
CA ALA A 92 9.12 -14.97 -11.32
C ALA A 92 10.16 -15.33 -10.25
N LEU A 93 10.52 -14.39 -9.37
CA LEU A 93 11.45 -14.65 -8.27
C LEU A 93 10.95 -15.75 -7.34
N ALA A 94 9.66 -15.73 -6.98
CA ALA A 94 9.07 -16.75 -6.09
C ALA A 94 8.98 -18.15 -6.73
N PHE A 95 8.99 -18.27 -8.06
CA PHE A 95 8.96 -19.57 -8.74
C PHE A 95 10.36 -20.17 -8.94
N PHE A 96 11.37 -19.31 -9.08
CA PHE A 96 12.77 -19.72 -9.32
C PHE A 96 13.64 -19.76 -8.06
N TYR A 97 13.09 -19.40 -6.90
CA TYR A 97 13.65 -19.63 -5.56
C TYR A 97 12.91 -20.77 -4.87
#